data_AF-A0A139WG19-F1
#
_entry.id   AF-A0A139WG19-F1
#
_cell.length_a   1.000
_cell.length_b   1.000
_cell.length_c   1.000
_cell.angle_alpha   90.00
_cell.angle_beta   90.00
_cell.angle_gamma   90.00
#
_symmetry.space_group_name_H-M   'P 1'
#
loop_
_entity.id
_entity.type
_entity.pdbx_description
1 polymer ?
#
loop_
_entity_poly.entity_id
_entity_poly.type
_entity_poly.pdbx_seq_one_letter_code
_entity_poly.pdbx_strand_id
1 'polypeptide(L)'
;MAELIARASVRIRDLGAVYRKCPTNNGPLCRSSNKHHSTADKITNRKAVIKNADMSEDMQQDAVDCATQAIEKYNIEKDIAAYIKKEFDKKYNPTWHCIVGRNFGSYVTHETRHFIYFYLGQVAILLFKSG
;
A
#
# COMPACT_ATOMS: atom_id res chain seq x y z
N MET A 1 14.87 -26.26 4.38
CA MET A 1 15.65 -25.35 5.25
C MET A 1 15.08 -23.94 5.08
N ALA A 2 13.83 -23.76 5.52
CA ALA A 2 13.04 -22.56 5.32
C ALA A 2 12.94 -21.84 6.67
N GLU A 3 14.01 -21.14 7.02
CA GLU A 3 14.12 -20.42 8.30
C GLU A 3 14.60 -18.98 8.08
N LEU A 4 14.08 -18.30 7.05
CA LEU A 4 14.42 -16.90 6.76
C LEU A 4 13.22 -15.96 6.62
N ILE A 5 12.01 -16.36 7.02
CA ILE A 5 10.79 -15.53 6.89
C ILE A 5 10.37 -14.85 8.22
N ALA A 6 11.16 -14.98 9.30
CA ALA A 6 10.82 -14.36 10.59
C ALA A 6 11.83 -13.30 11.09
N ARG A 7 12.53 -12.59 10.18
CA ARG A 7 13.33 -11.41 10.54
C ARG A 7 12.81 -10.10 9.93
N ALA A 8 11.49 -9.99 9.81
CA ALA A 8 10.84 -8.69 9.99
C ALA A 8 10.97 -8.28 11.47
N SER A 9 12.20 -8.04 11.93
CA SER A 9 12.41 -7.31 13.17
C SER A 9 11.92 -5.90 12.92
N VAL A 10 10.74 -5.60 13.46
CA VAL A 10 10.36 -4.24 13.85
C VAL A 10 11.47 -3.74 14.79
N ARG A 11 12.52 -3.13 14.23
CA ARG A 11 13.52 -2.40 14.99
C ARG A 11 13.31 -0.92 14.68
N ILE A 12 12.34 -0.38 15.42
CA ILE A 12 12.13 1.05 15.61
C ILE A 12 13.35 1.58 16.38
N ARG A 13 13.92 2.73 15.93
CA ARG A 13 15.14 3.44 16.40
C ARG A 13 16.43 2.80 15.83
N ASP A 14 17.32 3.45 15.08
CA ASP A 14 17.79 4.84 15.06
C ASP A 14 18.34 5.25 13.67
N LEU A 15 18.13 6.52 13.34
CA LEU A 15 18.98 7.47 12.60
C LEU A 15 19.62 7.09 11.24
N GLY A 16 19.27 7.90 10.23
CA GLY A 16 20.26 8.52 9.33
C GLY A 16 20.13 8.19 7.85
N ALA A 17 19.56 9.12 7.06
CA ALA A 17 19.69 9.29 5.60
C ALA A 17 19.34 8.04 4.73
N VAL A 18 18.46 8.12 3.74
CA VAL A 18 18.65 8.88 2.51
C VAL A 18 17.27 9.07 1.88
N TYR A 19 16.69 10.27 2.03
CA TYR A 19 15.76 10.78 1.03
C TYR A 19 16.64 11.36 -0.09
N ARG A 20 16.88 10.59 -1.16
CA ARG A 20 17.58 11.14 -2.33
C ARG A 20 16.58 11.94 -3.16
N LYS A 21 16.77 13.25 -3.10
CA LYS A 21 16.15 14.31 -3.90
C LYS A 21 16.38 14.03 -5.40
N CYS A 22 15.34 13.99 -6.22
CA CYS A 22 15.48 13.98 -7.68
C CYS A 22 16.07 15.33 -8.14
N PRO A 23 17.19 15.33 -8.89
CA PRO A 23 17.72 16.57 -9.47
C PRO A 23 17.03 16.88 -10.81
N THR A 24 16.32 18.00 -10.81
CA THR A 24 16.09 18.96 -11.91
C THR A 24 15.16 18.61 -13.09
N ASN A 25 14.11 19.45 -13.16
CA ASN A 25 13.19 19.82 -14.24
C ASN A 25 13.75 19.84 -15.68
N ASN A 26 12.91 19.51 -16.67
CA ASN A 26 12.41 20.46 -17.69
C ASN A 26 11.52 19.79 -18.76
N GLY A 27 10.32 20.34 -19.00
CA GLY A 27 9.50 20.10 -20.19
C GLY A 27 7.98 20.17 -19.93
N PRO A 28 7.21 20.99 -20.67
CA PRO A 28 5.76 21.02 -20.55
C PRO A 28 5.13 19.99 -21.49
N LEU A 29 4.28 19.12 -20.98
CA LEU A 29 3.29 18.42 -21.81
C LEU A 29 1.93 18.50 -21.12
N CYS A 30 1.16 19.52 -21.50
CA CYS A 30 -0.28 19.41 -21.44
C CYS A 30 -0.76 18.69 -22.71
N ARG A 31 -1.56 17.63 -22.57
CA ARG A 31 -2.90 17.62 -23.16
C ARG A 31 -3.76 16.49 -22.60
N SER A 32 -4.97 16.89 -22.28
CA SER A 32 -6.12 16.15 -21.76
C SER A 32 -6.48 14.89 -22.54
N SER A 33 -7.01 13.88 -21.84
CA SER A 33 -8.17 13.12 -22.29
C SER A 33 -8.93 12.57 -21.09
N ASN A 34 -10.12 13.13 -20.86
CA ASN A 34 -11.15 12.59 -19.98
C ASN A 34 -11.44 11.11 -20.29
N LYS A 35 -11.51 10.29 -19.24
CA LYS A 35 -12.54 9.25 -19.15
C LYS A 35 -13.13 9.24 -17.74
N HIS A 36 -14.35 9.73 -17.64
CA HIS A 36 -15.26 9.40 -16.56
C HIS A 36 -15.51 7.88 -16.59
N HIS A 37 -15.24 7.21 -15.48
CA HIS A 37 -16.12 6.14 -15.02
C HIS A 37 -16.67 6.57 -13.67
N SER A 38 -17.97 6.83 -13.65
CA SER A 38 -18.72 7.18 -12.46
C SER A 38 -19.58 5.97 -12.12
N THR A 39 -19.37 5.37 -10.95
CA THR A 39 -20.39 4.57 -10.28
C THR A 39 -20.35 4.89 -8.80
N ALA A 40 -21.48 5.38 -8.30
CA ALA A 40 -21.76 5.67 -6.91
C ALA A 40 -21.72 4.39 -6.06
N ASP A 41 -21.23 4.47 -4.81
CA ASP A 41 -22.09 4.52 -3.62
C ASP A 41 -21.32 4.25 -2.32
N LYS A 42 -21.61 5.09 -1.32
CA LYS A 42 -21.15 5.04 0.08
C LYS A 42 -19.64 5.15 0.33
N ILE A 43 -19.12 6.35 0.08
CA ILE A 43 -17.87 6.82 0.70
C ILE A 43 -18.11 6.90 2.21
N THR A 44 -17.76 5.86 2.95
CA THR A 44 -17.38 6.07 4.34
C THR A 44 -16.24 7.08 4.31
N ASN A 45 -16.36 8.13 5.12
CA ASN A 45 -15.64 9.40 5.03
C ASN A 45 -14.12 9.31 5.33
N ARG A 46 -13.43 8.29 4.82
CA ARG A 46 -12.00 8.03 4.98
C ARG A 46 -11.35 8.15 3.62
N LYS A 47 -11.01 9.39 3.25
CA LYS A 47 -10.27 9.69 2.02
C LYS A 47 -8.95 8.91 2.02
N ALA A 48 -8.78 8.05 1.01
CA ALA A 48 -7.50 7.40 0.74
C ALA A 48 -6.49 8.44 0.22
N VAL A 49 -5.28 8.41 0.75
CA VAL A 49 -4.16 9.26 0.31
C VAL A 49 -2.99 8.37 -0.05
N ILE A 50 -2.81 8.14 -1.36
CA ILE A 50 -1.68 7.37 -1.89
C ILE A 50 -0.41 8.22 -1.76
N LYS A 51 0.61 7.64 -1.13
CA LYS A 51 1.91 8.30 -0.93
C LYS A 51 2.93 7.80 -1.94
N ASN A 52 2.92 6.50 -2.23
CA ASN A 52 3.74 5.91 -3.26
C ASN A 52 3.03 4.66 -3.78
N ALA A 53 3.09 4.42 -5.09
CA ALA A 53 2.53 3.24 -5.72
C ALA A 53 3.37 2.89 -6.95
N ASP A 54 3.73 1.62 -7.05
CA ASP A 54 4.28 0.98 -8.24
C ASP A 54 3.38 -0.22 -8.54
N MET A 55 2.23 0.05 -9.17
CA MET A 55 1.23 -0.92 -9.65
C MET A 55 0.18 -0.19 -10.53
N SER A 56 -0.65 -0.93 -11.28
CA SER A 56 -1.70 -0.33 -12.13
C SER A 56 -2.80 0.36 -11.32
N GLU A 57 -3.45 1.38 -11.89
CA GLU A 57 -4.53 2.14 -11.23
C GLU A 57 -5.68 1.22 -10.76
N ASP A 58 -6.06 0.23 -11.58
CA ASP A 58 -7.07 -0.76 -11.20
C ASP A 58 -6.67 -1.53 -9.93
N MET A 59 -5.40 -1.92 -9.81
CA MET A 59 -4.88 -2.64 -8.64
C MET A 59 -4.77 -1.71 -7.42
N GLN A 60 -4.46 -0.43 -7.63
CA GLN A 60 -4.46 0.57 -6.55
C GLN A 60 -5.87 0.74 -5.98
N GLN A 61 -6.87 0.84 -6.84
CA GLN A 61 -8.26 0.95 -6.42
C GLN A 61 -8.69 -0.30 -5.65
N ASP A 62 -8.36 -1.49 -6.17
CA ASP A 62 -8.61 -2.77 -5.49
C ASP A 62 -7.96 -2.82 -4.09
N ALA A 63 -6.76 -2.27 -3.93
CA ALA A 63 -6.08 -2.20 -2.64
C ALA A 63 -6.79 -1.27 -1.65
N VAL A 64 -7.25 -0.12 -2.12
CA VAL A 64 -8.00 0.86 -1.31
C VAL A 64 -9.36 0.30 -0.91
N ASP A 65 -10.07 -0.36 -1.82
CA ASP A 65 -11.38 -0.95 -1.56
C ASP A 65 -11.28 -2.12 -0.57
N CYS A 66 -10.30 -3.00 -0.76
CA CYS A 66 -10.02 -4.11 0.15
C CYS A 66 -9.68 -3.60 1.55
N ALA A 67 -8.83 -2.58 1.64
CA ALA A 67 -8.47 -1.98 2.92
C ALA A 67 -9.64 -1.26 3.61
N THR A 68 -10.52 -0.61 2.84
CA THR A 68 -11.72 0.04 3.37
C THR A 68 -12.65 -1.00 4.00
N GLN A 69 -12.91 -2.11 3.30
CA GLN A 69 -13.71 -3.22 3.81
C GLN A 69 -13.07 -3.86 5.05
N ALA A 70 -11.74 -4.01 5.06
CA ALA A 70 -11.00 -4.57 6.18
C ALA A 70 -11.14 -3.70 7.44
N ILE A 71 -10.98 -2.38 7.33
CA ILE A 71 -11.10 -1.44 8.45
C ILE A 71 -12.54 -1.37 8.98
N GLU A 72 -13.55 -1.57 8.13
CA GLU A 72 -14.95 -1.60 8.56
C GLU A 72 -15.29 -2.88 9.33
N LYS A 73 -14.65 -4.00 8.97
CA LYS A 73 -14.92 -5.32 9.56
C LYS A 73 -14.07 -5.62 10.79
N TYR A 74 -12.85 -5.09 10.85
CA TYR A 74 -11.86 -5.42 11.88
C TYR A 74 -11.36 -4.16 12.57
N ASN A 75 -11.25 -4.21 13.90
CA ASN A 75 -10.70 -3.12 14.71
C ASN A 75 -9.22 -3.32 15.07
N ILE A 76 -8.69 -4.52 14.86
CA ILE A 76 -7.31 -4.89 15.21
C ILE A 76 -6.44 -4.78 13.95
N GLU A 77 -5.38 -3.97 14.01
CA GLU A 77 -4.46 -3.72 12.88
C GLU A 77 -3.91 -5.01 12.26
N LYS A 78 -3.57 -5.99 13.10
CA LYS A 78 -3.11 -7.32 12.67
C LYS A 78 -4.14 -8.05 11.82
N ASP A 79 -5.42 -7.98 12.19
CA ASP A 79 -6.50 -8.67 11.48
C ASP A 79 -6.81 -7.99 10.15
N ILE A 80 -6.76 -6.64 10.13
CA ILE A 80 -6.87 -5.84 8.90
C ILE A 80 -5.75 -6.25 7.92
N ALA A 81 -4.49 -6.29 8.39
CA ALA A 81 -3.36 -6.67 7.56
C ALA A 81 -3.50 -8.11 7.02
N ALA A 82 -3.93 -9.05 7.87
CA ALA A 82 -4.14 -10.44 7.50
C ALA A 82 -5.25 -10.59 6.45
N TYR A 83 -6.34 -9.83 6.58
CA TYR A 83 -7.43 -9.82 5.62
C TYR A 83 -6.98 -9.33 4.24
N ILE A 84 -6.34 -8.16 4.18
CA ILE A 84 -5.84 -7.58 2.92
C ILE A 84 -4.86 -8.53 2.25
N LYS A 85 -3.90 -9.07 3.02
CA LYS A 85 -2.93 -10.05 2.52
C LYS A 85 -3.62 -11.26 1.88
N LYS A 86 -4.61 -11.83 2.57
CA LYS A 86 -5.32 -13.04 2.11
C LYS A 86 -6.11 -12.80 0.82
N GLU A 87 -6.79 -11.66 0.70
CA GLU A 87 -7.52 -11.31 -0.51
C GLU A 87 -6.57 -11.06 -1.70
N PHE A 88 -5.45 -10.39 -1.47
CA PHE A 88 -4.44 -10.15 -2.51
C PHE A 88 -3.70 -11.42 -2.93
N ASP A 89 -3.36 -12.32 -2.00
CA ASP A 89 -2.81 -13.64 -2.32
C ASP A 89 -3.75 -14.45 -3.21
N LYS A 90 -5.06 -14.36 -2.96
CA LYS A 90 -6.08 -15.06 -3.75
C LYS A 90 -6.26 -14.46 -5.15
N LYS A 91 -6.18 -13.14 -5.28
CA LYS A 91 -6.46 -12.42 -6.54
C LYS A 91 -5.23 -12.29 -7.45
N TYR A 92 -4.05 -12.08 -6.89
CA TYR A 92 -2.83 -11.73 -7.65
C TYR A 92 -1.66 -12.71 -7.44
N ASN A 93 -1.97 -13.91 -6.95
CA ASN A 93 -1.03 -14.96 -6.58
C ASN A 93 -0.14 -14.61 -5.36
N PRO A 94 0.19 -15.60 -4.51
CA PRO A 94 1.13 -15.41 -3.40
C PRO A 94 2.56 -15.04 -3.87
N THR A 95 3.42 -14.45 -3.03
CA THR A 95 3.23 -14.14 -1.60
C THR A 95 3.20 -12.64 -1.36
N TRP A 96 2.04 -12.12 -0.96
CA TRP A 96 1.87 -10.74 -0.55
C TRP A 96 2.19 -10.55 0.92
N HIS A 97 2.59 -9.33 1.26
CA HIS A 97 2.89 -8.86 2.61
C HIS A 97 2.15 -7.55 2.85
N CYS A 98 1.46 -7.45 3.98
CA CYS A 98 0.73 -6.26 4.36
C CYS A 98 1.15 -5.82 5.76
N ILE A 99 1.37 -4.51 5.93
CA ILE A 99 1.65 -3.86 7.21
C ILE A 99 0.64 -2.73 7.39
N VAL A 100 -0.01 -2.71 8.55
CA VAL A 100 -1.00 -1.71 8.92
C VAL A 100 -0.60 -1.13 10.26
N GLY A 101 -0.64 0.20 10.38
CA GLY A 101 -0.35 0.87 11.64
C GLY A 101 -0.40 2.39 11.53
N ARG A 102 -0.49 3.08 12.66
CA ARG A 102 -0.48 4.55 12.69
C ARG A 102 0.94 5.12 12.54
N ASN A 103 1.91 4.48 13.20
CA ASN A 103 3.30 4.92 13.24
C ASN A 103 4.25 3.75 12.94
N PHE A 104 4.76 3.67 11.72
CA PHE A 104 5.79 2.71 11.36
C PHE A 104 6.73 3.27 10.29
N GLY A 105 7.98 2.84 10.34
CA GLY A 105 8.95 2.97 9.27
C GLY A 105 9.34 1.58 8.79
N SER A 106 9.40 1.40 7.47
CA SER A 106 9.67 0.10 6.85
C SER A 106 10.61 0.27 5.67
N TYR A 107 11.62 -0.58 5.59
CA TYR A 107 12.48 -0.71 4.42
C TYR A 107 12.31 -2.13 3.88
N VAL A 108 11.72 -2.24 2.70
CA VAL A 108 11.34 -3.55 2.11
C VAL A 108 11.82 -3.62 0.67
N THR A 109 12.41 -4.76 0.31
CA THR A 109 12.67 -5.15 -1.07
C THR A 109 11.39 -5.80 -1.63
N HIS A 110 10.91 -5.31 -2.76
CA HIS A 110 9.65 -5.75 -3.37
C HIS A 110 9.85 -6.07 -4.85
N GLU A 111 8.98 -6.91 -5.40
CA GLU A 111 8.88 -7.13 -6.85
C GLU A 111 8.40 -5.85 -7.54
N THR A 112 8.94 -5.56 -8.73
CA THR A 112 8.48 -4.43 -9.55
C THR A 112 6.98 -4.54 -9.86
N ARG A 113 6.27 -3.41 -9.87
CA ARG A 113 4.82 -3.30 -10.16
C ARG A 113 3.89 -3.95 -9.13
N HIS A 114 4.39 -4.30 -7.95
CA HIS A 114 3.59 -4.90 -6.88
C HIS A 114 3.86 -4.21 -5.52
N PHE A 115 3.77 -2.89 -5.48
CA PHE A 115 4.00 -2.09 -4.27
C PHE A 115 3.04 -0.92 -4.15
N ILE A 116 2.45 -0.73 -2.96
CA ILE A 116 1.64 0.44 -2.65
C ILE A 116 1.77 0.84 -1.18
N TYR A 117 1.85 2.14 -0.96
CA TYR A 117 1.87 2.78 0.34
C TYR A 117 0.86 3.94 0.36
N PHE A 118 -0.14 3.84 1.23
CA PHE A 118 -1.23 4.80 1.31
C PHE A 118 -1.75 4.95 2.74
N TYR A 119 -2.49 6.03 2.96
CA TYR A 119 -3.19 6.29 4.21
C TYR A 119 -4.70 6.19 4.01
N LEU A 120 -5.39 5.52 4.93
CA LEU A 120 -6.84 5.61 5.09
C LEU A 120 -7.13 6.32 6.41
N GLY A 121 -7.46 7.60 6.32
CA GLY A 121 -7.57 8.47 7.50
C GLY A 121 -6.23 8.60 8.22
N GLN A 122 -6.14 8.07 9.44
CA GLN A 122 -4.92 8.12 10.27
C GLN A 122 -4.10 6.81 10.24
N VAL A 123 -4.58 5.79 9.52
CA VAL A 123 -3.92 4.49 9.46
C VAL A 123 -3.12 4.41 8.16
N ALA A 124 -1.82 4.15 8.28
CA ALA A 124 -0.97 3.86 7.15
C ALA A 124 -1.05 2.36 6.79
N ILE A 125 -1.04 2.08 5.49
CA ILE A 125 -1.11 0.73 4.94
C ILE A 125 0.00 0.62 3.90
N LEU A 126 0.82 -0.41 4.08
CA LEU A 126 1.87 -0.81 3.16
C LEU A 126 1.57 -2.21 2.68
N LEU A 127 1.44 -2.38 1.37
CA LEU A 127 1.19 -3.66 0.72
C LEU A 127 2.24 -3.86 -0.37
N PHE A 128 2.93 -4.99 -0.31
CA PHE A 128 3.98 -5.32 -1.28
C PHE A 128 4.07 -6.83 -1.51
N LYS A 129 4.59 -7.21 -2.67
CA LYS A 129 4.89 -8.60 -2.99
C LYS A 129 6.40 -8.86 -2.93
N SER A 130 6.78 -10.01 -2.38
CA SER A 130 8.17 -10.46 -2.30
C SER A 130 8.23 -11.97 -2.49
N GLY A 131 9.13 -12.41 -3.36
CA GLY A 131 9.33 -13.81 -3.74
C GLY A 131 10.64 -14.00 -4.50
#